data_AF-A0A2G6E1L3-F1
#
_entry.id   AF-A0A2G6E1L3-F1
#
_cell.length_a   1.000
_cell.length_b   1.000
_cell.length_c   1.000
_cell.angle_alpha   90.00
_cell.angle_beta   90.00
_cell.angle_gamma   90.00
#
_symmetry.space_group_name_H-M   'P 1'
#
loop_
_entity.id
_entity.type
_entity.pdbx_description
1 polymer ?
#
loop_
_entity_poly.entity_id
_entity_poly.type
_entity_poly.pdbx_seq_one_letter_code
_entity_poly.pdbx_strand_id
1 'polypeptide(L)'
;MTCKDIQRYLLDYSEFQLDPRTHAQIEDHLRHCETCTKVVNDFEQTVELLHSTSTQQPSEEFWEEFSSGVMRQVRKMKTPSRSLKRYLFPDPRIVAVALAALIIILGTILLSASGVVDMTAFKHVLSEIRW
;
A
#
# COMPACT_ATOMS: atom_id res chain seq x y z
N MET A 1 12.87 33.33 -22.17
CA MET A 1 11.79 32.37 -21.81
C MET A 1 10.71 32.44 -22.88
N THR A 2 10.04 31.33 -23.21
CA THR A 2 8.95 31.32 -24.21
C THR A 2 7.58 31.51 -23.56
N CYS A 3 6.56 31.91 -24.34
CA CYS A 3 5.19 32.08 -23.83
C CYS A 3 4.61 30.77 -23.26
N LYS A 4 4.97 29.63 -23.87
CA LYS A 4 4.54 28.29 -23.41
C LYS A 4 5.16 27.92 -22.06
N ASP A 5 6.37 28.39 -21.80
CA ASP A 5 7.02 28.16 -20.51
C ASP A 5 6.27 28.91 -19.40
N ILE A 6 5.89 30.17 -19.64
CA ILE A 6 5.20 31.00 -18.63
C ILE A 6 3.88 30.39 -18.22
N GLN A 7 3.10 29.91 -19.18
CA GLN A 7 1.81 29.25 -18.90
C GLN A 7 1.92 28.09 -17.90
N ARG A 8 3.08 27.43 -17.83
CA ARG A 8 3.32 26.34 -16.87
C ARG A 8 3.67 26.84 -15.47
N TYR A 9 4.19 28.05 -15.37
CA TYR A 9 4.65 28.66 -14.13
C TYR A 9 3.68 29.71 -13.57
N LEU A 10 2.52 29.94 -14.21
CA LEU A 10 1.57 30.98 -13.78
C LEU A 10 1.13 30.83 -12.31
N LEU A 11 0.79 29.60 -11.90
CA LEU A 11 0.35 29.32 -10.53
C LEU A 11 1.49 29.59 -9.54
N ASP A 12 2.64 28.97 -9.76
CA ASP A 12 3.82 29.11 -8.90
C ASP A 12 4.32 30.57 -8.84
N TYR A 13 4.19 31.32 -9.95
CA TYR A 13 4.51 32.75 -10.03
C TYR A 13 3.57 33.56 -9.13
N SER A 14 2.25 33.32 -9.22
CA SER A 14 1.24 34.03 -8.42
C SER A 14 1.32 33.75 -6.92
N GLU A 15 1.76 32.54 -6.54
CA GLU A 15 1.91 32.14 -5.13
C GLU A 15 3.31 32.47 -4.58
N PHE A 16 4.17 33.16 -5.35
CA PHE A 16 5.57 33.46 -5.00
C PHE A 16 6.40 32.20 -4.63
N GLN A 17 6.14 31.07 -5.29
CA GLN A 17 6.81 29.78 -5.04
C GLN A 17 7.99 29.50 -5.98
N LEU A 18 8.29 30.42 -6.90
CA LEU A 18 9.40 30.28 -7.84
C LEU A 18 10.74 30.68 -7.21
N ASP A 19 11.82 30.05 -7.66
CA ASP A 19 13.15 30.50 -7.32
C ASP A 19 13.44 31.89 -7.95
N PRO A 20 14.33 32.70 -7.34
CA PRO A 20 14.57 34.08 -7.78
C PRO A 20 15.00 34.22 -9.25
N ARG A 21 15.72 33.21 -9.78
CA ARG A 21 16.20 33.25 -11.17
C ARG A 21 15.04 33.04 -12.14
N THR A 22 14.16 32.08 -11.86
CA THR A 22 12.98 31.82 -12.67
C THR A 22 12.00 32.99 -12.61
N HIS A 23 11.81 33.58 -11.42
CA HIS A 23 10.98 34.78 -11.25
C HIS A 23 11.46 35.94 -12.13
N ALA A 24 12.76 36.24 -12.10
CA ALA A 24 13.33 37.31 -12.92
C ALA A 24 13.20 37.05 -14.43
N GLN A 25 13.28 35.80 -14.87
CA GLN A 25 13.08 35.43 -16.28
C GLN A 25 11.63 35.62 -16.75
N ILE A 26 10.66 35.38 -15.86
CA ILE A 26 9.25 35.62 -16.13
C ILE A 26 8.99 37.12 -16.20
N GLU A 27 9.42 37.89 -15.19
CA GLU A 27 9.28 39.36 -15.20
C GLU A 27 9.86 39.98 -16.45
N ASP A 28 11.04 39.51 -16.88
CA ASP A 28 11.66 40.01 -18.11
C ASP A 28 10.81 39.73 -19.34
N HIS A 29 10.20 38.56 -19.43
CA HIS A 29 9.29 38.27 -20.53
C HIS A 29 8.01 39.11 -20.47
N LEU A 30 7.41 39.29 -19.29
CA LEU A 30 6.19 40.09 -19.11
C LEU A 30 6.40 41.57 -19.50
N ARG A 31 7.61 42.10 -19.34
CA ARG A 31 7.95 43.45 -19.84
C ARG A 31 7.82 43.60 -21.36
N HIS A 32 7.95 42.50 -22.11
CA HIS A 32 8.06 42.53 -23.57
C HIS A 32 6.94 41.78 -24.31
N CYS A 33 6.06 41.06 -23.59
CA CYS A 33 5.02 40.22 -24.18
C CYS A 33 3.64 40.58 -23.63
N GLU A 34 2.92 41.41 -24.36
CA GLU A 34 1.57 41.87 -24.01
C GLU A 34 0.59 40.70 -23.80
N THR A 35 0.69 39.66 -24.63
CA THR A 35 -0.16 38.46 -24.52
C THR A 35 0.01 37.76 -23.18
N CYS A 36 1.25 37.57 -22.73
CA CYS A 36 1.52 36.90 -21.46
C CYS A 36 1.15 37.80 -20.26
N THR A 37 1.38 39.09 -20.37
CA THR A 37 0.98 40.07 -19.35
C THR A 37 -0.53 40.08 -19.16
N LYS A 38 -1.31 40.05 -20.25
CA LYS A 38 -2.76 39.95 -20.16
C LYS A 38 -3.21 38.67 -19.44
N VAL A 39 -2.61 37.52 -19.77
CA VAL A 39 -2.95 36.24 -19.13
C VAL A 39 -2.66 36.25 -17.63
N VAL A 40 -1.52 36.82 -17.20
CA VAL A 40 -1.18 36.96 -15.77
C VAL A 40 -2.19 37.87 -15.07
N ASN A 41 -2.50 39.02 -15.66
CA ASN A 41 -3.47 39.96 -15.09
C ASN A 41 -4.88 39.35 -14.97
N ASP A 42 -5.35 38.64 -16.00
CA ASP A 42 -6.64 37.96 -15.98
C ASP A 42 -6.70 36.90 -14.87
N PHE A 43 -5.58 36.19 -14.65
CA PHE A 43 -5.45 35.21 -13.56
C PHE A 43 -5.48 35.89 -12.18
N GLU A 44 -4.69 36.94 -11.97
CA GLU A 44 -4.66 37.69 -10.72
C GLU A 44 -6.02 38.30 -10.37
N GLN A 45 -6.71 38.88 -11.36
CA GLN A 45 -8.08 39.38 -11.19
C GLN A 45 -9.06 38.27 -10.79
N THR A 46 -8.93 37.07 -11.39
CA THR A 46 -9.76 35.92 -11.03
C THR A 46 -9.54 35.53 -9.56
N VAL A 47 -8.29 35.50 -9.11
CA VAL A 47 -7.93 35.20 -7.72
C VAL A 47 -8.47 36.27 -6.76
N GLU A 48 -8.33 37.55 -7.12
CA GLU A 48 -8.88 38.66 -6.34
C GLU A 48 -10.41 38.58 -6.19
N LEU A 49 -11.12 38.26 -7.28
CA LEU A 49 -12.57 38.06 -7.25
C LEU A 49 -12.97 36.90 -6.31
N LEU A 50 -12.22 35.79 -6.33
CA LEU A 50 -12.44 34.67 -5.42
C LEU A 50 -12.21 35.07 -3.96
N HIS A 51 -11.17 35.86 -3.67
CA HIS A 51 -10.90 36.36 -2.31
C HIS A 51 -11.94 37.38 -1.83
N SER A 52 -12.45 38.22 -2.73
CA SER A 52 -13.49 39.22 -2.41
C SER A 52 -14.85 38.58 -2.10
N THR A 53 -15.06 37.34 -2.53
CA THR A 53 -16.26 36.59 -2.23
C THR A 53 -16.19 36.16 -0.77
N SER A 54 -16.97 36.82 0.10
CA SER A 54 -17.06 36.45 1.52
C SER A 54 -17.64 35.04 1.65
N THR A 55 -16.76 34.05 1.78
CA THR A 55 -17.14 32.70 2.14
C THR A 55 -17.23 32.62 3.66
N GLN A 56 -18.36 32.14 4.18
CA GLN A 56 -18.45 31.82 5.61
C GLN A 56 -17.43 30.73 5.92
N GLN A 57 -16.50 31.04 6.82
CA GLN A 57 -15.56 30.05 7.33
C GLN A 57 -16.33 29.04 8.18
N PRO A 58 -16.11 27.72 7.99
CA PRO A 58 -16.74 26.72 8.84
C PRO A 58 -16.37 26.91 10.31
N SER A 59 -17.27 26.52 11.22
CA SER A 59 -17.01 26.53 12.66
C SER A 59 -15.92 25.52 13.04
N GLU A 60 -15.30 25.72 14.20
CA GLU A 60 -14.32 24.76 14.75
C GLU A 60 -14.94 23.36 14.91
N GLU A 61 -16.19 23.30 15.37
CA GLU A 61 -16.95 22.05 15.53
C GLU A 61 -17.09 21.27 14.22
N PHE A 62 -17.29 21.97 13.09
CA PHE A 62 -17.34 21.33 11.77
C PHE A 62 -16.01 20.64 11.43
N TRP A 63 -14.87 21.27 11.74
CA TRP A 63 -13.55 20.71 11.45
C TRP A 63 -13.23 19.48 12.31
N GLU A 64 -13.64 19.49 13.57
CA GLU A 64 -13.55 18.32 14.45
C GLU A 64 -14.36 17.15 13.90
N GLU A 65 -15.60 17.39 13.48
CA GLU A 65 -16.45 16.34 12.89
C GLU A 65 -15.85 15.83 11.57
N PHE A 66 -15.49 16.73 10.66
CA PHE A 66 -14.94 16.39 9.35
C PHE A 66 -13.67 15.54 9.46
N SER A 67 -12.71 15.98 10.29
CA SER A 67 -11.44 15.28 10.46
C SER A 67 -11.61 13.88 11.05
N SER A 68 -12.50 13.73 12.04
CA SER A 68 -12.84 12.43 12.62
C SER A 68 -13.51 11.50 11.60
N GLY A 69 -14.39 12.05 10.76
CA GLY A 69 -15.07 11.34 9.67
C GLY A 69 -14.09 10.80 8.63
N VAL A 70 -13.18 11.64 8.15
CA VAL A 70 -12.13 11.28 7.19
C VAL A 70 -11.23 10.18 7.77
N MET A 71 -10.73 10.36 9.00
CA MET A 71 -9.86 9.38 9.65
C MET A 71 -10.55 8.02 9.85
N ARG A 72 -11.86 8.02 10.13
CA ARG A 72 -12.66 6.79 10.20
C ARG A 72 -12.71 6.07 8.85
N GLN A 73 -12.88 6.78 7.75
CA GLN A 73 -12.90 6.19 6.41
C GLN A 73 -11.53 5.64 6.01
N VAL A 74 -10.46 6.39 6.25
CA VAL A 74 -9.07 5.94 5.98
C VAL A 74 -8.76 4.65 6.74
N ARG A 75 -9.18 4.55 8.00
CA ARG A 75 -8.99 3.33 8.82
C ARG A 75 -9.77 2.13 8.26
N LYS A 76 -10.99 2.35 7.75
CA LYS A 76 -11.78 1.28 7.11
C LYS A 76 -11.11 0.74 5.84
N MET A 77 -10.46 1.61 5.06
CA MET A 77 -9.72 1.19 3.86
C MET A 77 -8.42 0.45 4.22
N LYS A 78 -7.76 0.85 5.31
CA LYS A 78 -6.58 0.15 5.86
C LYS A 78 -6.97 -1.07 6.71
N THR A 79 -7.92 -1.89 6.27
CA THR A 79 -8.10 -3.19 6.91
C THR A 79 -6.80 -3.99 6.77
N PRO A 80 -6.12 -4.35 7.89
CA PRO A 80 -4.98 -5.24 7.80
C PRO A 80 -5.49 -6.55 7.23
N SER A 81 -4.82 -7.03 6.18
CA SER A 81 -5.04 -8.33 5.55
C SER A 81 -5.11 -9.42 6.61
N ARG A 82 -6.33 -9.77 7.05
CA ARG A 82 -6.61 -10.84 8.01
C ARG A 82 -6.28 -12.22 7.43
N SER A 83 -5.88 -12.31 6.15
CA SER A 83 -5.53 -13.58 5.50
C SER A 83 -4.09 -14.03 5.74
N LEU A 84 -3.16 -13.15 6.14
CA LEU A 84 -1.75 -13.57 6.28
C LEU A 84 -1.48 -14.38 7.56
N LYS A 85 -2.09 -14.00 8.69
CA LYS A 85 -1.92 -14.74 9.97
C LYS A 85 -2.47 -16.17 9.92
N ARG A 86 -3.43 -16.45 9.03
CA ARG A 86 -4.01 -17.79 8.87
C ARG A 86 -3.08 -18.76 8.15
N TYR A 87 -2.06 -18.26 7.44
CA TYR A 87 -1.08 -19.08 6.74
C TYR A 87 0.21 -19.30 7.57
N LEU A 88 0.55 -18.35 8.44
CA LEU A 88 1.76 -18.41 9.27
C LEU A 88 1.62 -19.28 10.53
N PHE A 89 0.40 -19.47 11.04
CA PHE A 89 0.14 -20.33 12.19
C PHE A 89 -0.68 -21.55 11.73
N PRO A 90 -0.05 -22.70 11.44
CA PRO A 90 -0.78 -23.91 11.09
C PRO A 90 -1.69 -24.35 12.26
N ASP A 91 -2.83 -24.93 11.92
CA ASP A 91 -3.77 -25.49 12.91
C ASP A 91 -3.03 -26.50 13.82
N PRO A 92 -3.20 -26.44 15.16
CA PRO A 92 -2.54 -27.36 16.09
C PRO A 92 -2.77 -28.84 15.76
N ARG A 93 -3.86 -29.18 15.07
CA ARG A 93 -4.13 -30.55 14.60
C ARG A 93 -3.12 -31.02 13.55
N ILE A 94 -2.72 -30.14 12.64
CA ILE A 94 -1.75 -30.46 11.57
C ILE A 94 -0.38 -30.75 12.20
N VAL A 95 0.01 -29.93 13.19
CA VAL A 95 1.27 -30.11 13.93
C VAL A 95 1.27 -31.46 14.67
N ALA A 96 0.17 -31.81 15.35
CA ALA A 96 0.06 -33.09 16.06
C ALA A 96 0.17 -34.30 15.12
N VAL A 97 -0.51 -34.26 13.96
CA VAL A 97 -0.46 -35.33 12.96
C VAL A 97 0.95 -35.49 12.39
N ALA A 98 1.62 -34.39 12.06
CA ALA A 98 2.98 -34.42 11.53
C ALA A 98 3.96 -35.06 12.54
N LEU A 99 3.86 -34.68 13.82
CA LEU A 99 4.69 -35.27 14.87
C LEU A 99 4.42 -36.76 15.07
N ALA A 100 3.14 -37.17 15.09
CA ALA A 100 2.78 -38.58 15.21
C ALA A 100 3.33 -39.42 14.04
N ALA A 101 3.22 -38.93 12.81
CA ALA A 101 3.79 -39.59 11.64
C ALA A 101 5.32 -39.71 11.73
N LEU A 102 6.00 -38.66 12.21
CA LEU A 102 7.45 -38.67 12.37
C LEU A 102 7.89 -39.69 13.44
N ILE A 103 7.15 -39.83 14.53
CA ILE A 103 7.37 -40.84 15.57
C ILE A 103 7.17 -42.26 15.01
N ILE A 104 6.11 -42.49 14.22
CA ILE A 104 5.85 -43.79 13.59
C ILE A 104 6.98 -44.14 12.62
N ILE A 105 7.39 -43.21 11.76
CA ILE A 105 8.49 -43.43 10.80
C ILE A 105 9.78 -43.74 11.56
N LEU A 106 10.12 -42.97 12.58
CA LEU A 106 11.33 -43.21 13.38
C LEU A 106 11.27 -44.56 14.11
N GLY A 107 10.10 -44.93 14.63
CA GLY A 107 9.87 -46.22 15.27
C GLY A 107 10.04 -47.39 14.31
N THR A 108 9.50 -47.30 13.08
CA THR A 108 9.69 -48.34 12.05
C THR A 108 11.15 -48.49 11.64
N ILE A 109 11.87 -47.38 11.49
CA ILE A 109 13.31 -47.39 11.18
C ILE A 109 14.09 -48.06 12.31
N LEU A 110 13.83 -47.70 13.57
CA LEU A 110 14.50 -48.31 14.73
C LEU A 110 14.20 -49.81 14.86
N LEU A 111 12.95 -50.24 14.60
CA LEU A 111 12.58 -51.66 14.59
C LEU A 111 13.28 -52.44 13.46
N SER A 112 13.43 -51.82 12.29
CA SER A 112 14.15 -52.42 11.17
C SER A 112 15.66 -52.51 11.45
N ALA A 113 16.23 -51.51 12.14
CA ALA A 113 17.64 -51.46 12.47
C ALA A 113 18.02 -52.43 13.61
N SER A 114 17.10 -52.76 14.51
CA SER A 114 17.33 -53.70 15.60
C SER A 114 17.30 -55.18 15.18
N GLY A 115 17.04 -55.49 13.90
CA GLY A 115 17.17 -56.85 13.35
C GLY A 115 16.16 -57.87 13.90
N VAL A 116 15.06 -57.40 14.52
CA VAL A 116 14.07 -58.25 15.20
C VAL A 116 13.03 -58.87 14.25
N VAL A 117 12.99 -58.47 12.97
CA VAL A 117 12.08 -59.05 11.98
C VAL A 117 12.76 -60.21 11.25
N ASP A 118 12.69 -61.39 11.85
CA ASP A 118 13.12 -62.64 11.23
C ASP A 118 12.19 -62.98 10.04
N MET A 119 12.70 -62.76 8.82
CA MET A 119 11.97 -62.87 7.54
C MET A 119 11.61 -64.33 7.18
N THR A 120 11.92 -65.29 8.05
CA THR A 120 11.63 -66.71 7.88
C THR A 120 10.20 -67.10 8.29
N ALA A 121 9.57 -66.39 9.23
CA ALA A 121 8.21 -66.67 9.67
C ALA A 121 7.14 -66.30 8.61
N PHE A 122 7.43 -65.32 7.75
CA PHE A 122 6.48 -64.83 6.73
C PHE A 122 6.33 -65.80 5.54
N LYS A 123 7.35 -66.62 5.24
CA LYS A 123 7.28 -67.61 4.16
C LYS A 123 6.37 -68.79 4.47
N HIS A 124 6.21 -69.16 5.74
CA HIS A 124 5.40 -70.31 6.15
C HIS A 124 3.88 -70.05 6.02
N VAL A 125 3.46 -68.79 6.17
CA VAL A 125 2.05 -68.38 6.05
C VAL A 125 1.60 -68.28 4.59
N LEU A 126 2.52 -67.98 3.67
CA LEU A 126 2.21 -67.85 2.24
C LEU A 126 2.14 -69.19 1.49
N SER A 127 2.62 -70.30 2.07
CA SER A 127 2.52 -71.63 1.46
C SER A 127 1.18 -72.34 1.69
N GLU A 128 0.34 -71.88 2.63
CA GLU A 128 -0.99 -72.46 2.92
C GLU A 128 -2.13 -71.86 2.07
N ILE A 129 -1.88 -70.74 1.38
CA ILE A 129 -2.90 -70.00 0.62
C ILE A 129 -2.62 -70.15 -0.89
N ARG A 130 -2.45 -71.39 -1.36
CA ARG A 130 -2.42 -71.70 -2.80
C ARG A 130 -3.24 -72.95 -3.10
N TRP A 131 -4.52 -72.74 -3.37
CA TRP A 131 -5.40 -73.62 -4.16
C TRP A 131 -6.09 -72.77 -5.22
#